data_AF-A0A7Y6PR95-F1
#
_entry.id   AF-A0A7Y6PR95-F1
#
_cell.length_a   1.000
_cell.length_b   1.000
_cell.length_c   1.000
_cell.angle_alpha   90.00
_cell.angle_beta   90.00
_cell.angle_gamma   90.00
#
_symmetry.space_group_name_H-M   'P 1'
#
loop_
_entity.id
_entity.type
_entity.pdbx_description
1 polymer ?
#
loop_
_entity_poly.entity_id
_entity_poly.type
_entity_poly.pdbx_seq_one_letter_code
_entity_poly.pdbx_strand_id
1 'polypeptide(L)'
;MSEQPIRIARDELFNPEVDKALARQRSGRERIVADPPPVSGFRRLMNNSLFYLPVSAILAALSVWLLLEPKLVDFPTVGGEVMLVNADPFDTGPGIVAITIGSHDVWIDPEHVTFEEGDDGQPAFTSIDQIQVGTRIEVTGFAQGGRLLVSAIRPTDSAGPFGETDKELWPFILMFPLTGGLIAFALLLTEGITTRNWVRMIERTLLGSFLAMLFAALAYLPAGIFFTIGQHFVNSDFAQQHDKFVVTIKDVSPTTFVIFAACRSAGWACIGALSGVGMNLVRSTRTQLRNSAIGGALGGALGGLFFDPLDRWGSASLFAGAGMSRLVGLIAVGASIGLFVALIERLGREAWLRVRTGPLAGKSFILYKTPTILGSAPESDVYLFKDAEIDASHAQVHRVGTTYEIEDMGSRTGTTVGGNPVRRRRLASGDQIILGSTILDFEERQKRTPVA
;
A
#
# COMPACT_ATOMS: atom_id res chain seq x y z
N MET A 1 15.00 -13.74 -67.55
CA MET A 1 13.60 -14.15 -67.33
C MET A 1 12.81 -12.91 -66.97
N SER A 2 11.80 -12.55 -67.76
CA SER A 2 10.95 -11.39 -67.48
C SER A 2 10.07 -11.70 -66.26
N GLU A 3 10.26 -10.98 -65.15
CA GLU A 3 9.35 -11.04 -64.00
C GLU A 3 8.01 -10.39 -64.40
N GLN A 4 7.07 -11.21 -64.86
CA GLN A 4 5.70 -10.76 -64.97
C GLN A 4 5.14 -10.54 -63.55
N PRO A 5 4.51 -9.39 -63.26
CA PRO A 5 3.91 -9.15 -61.96
C PRO A 5 2.81 -10.17 -61.71
N ILE A 6 2.87 -10.86 -60.58
CA ILE A 6 1.85 -11.82 -60.14
C ILE A 6 0.54 -11.04 -59.96
N ARG A 7 -0.42 -11.25 -60.86
CA ARG A 7 -1.77 -10.68 -60.77
C ARG A 7 -2.68 -11.74 -60.17
N ILE A 8 -3.13 -11.49 -58.94
CA ILE A 8 -4.09 -12.35 -58.25
C ILE A 8 -5.49 -11.83 -58.59
N ALA A 9 -6.33 -12.66 -59.20
CA ALA A 9 -7.71 -12.31 -59.48
C ALA A 9 -8.60 -12.46 -58.23
N ARG A 10 -9.75 -11.78 -58.18
CA ARG A 10 -10.61 -11.73 -56.97
C ARG A 10 -11.17 -13.10 -56.59
N ASP A 11 -11.38 -13.96 -57.57
CA ASP A 11 -11.83 -15.35 -57.47
C ASP A 11 -10.71 -16.31 -57.02
N GLU A 12 -9.45 -16.02 -57.34
CA GLU A 12 -8.29 -16.77 -56.85
C GLU A 12 -8.05 -16.53 -55.35
N LEU A 13 -8.46 -15.37 -54.83
CA LEU A 13 -8.33 -14.99 -53.42
C LEU A 13 -9.14 -15.88 -52.47
N PHE A 14 -10.20 -16.52 -52.98
CA PHE A 14 -11.10 -17.42 -52.22
C PHE A 14 -11.04 -18.86 -52.72
N ASN A 15 -9.98 -19.22 -53.45
CA ASN A 15 -9.83 -20.57 -53.94
C ASN A 15 -9.60 -21.54 -52.75
N PRO A 16 -10.37 -22.63 -52.62
CA PRO A 16 -10.19 -23.63 -51.57
C PRO A 16 -8.78 -24.23 -51.52
N GLU A 17 -8.06 -24.26 -52.64
CA GLU A 17 -6.65 -24.70 -52.71
C GLU A 17 -5.71 -23.68 -52.05
N VAL A 18 -5.99 -22.38 -52.14
CA VAL A 18 -5.25 -21.32 -51.44
C VAL A 18 -5.51 -21.40 -49.94
N ASP A 19 -6.76 -21.62 -49.53
CA ASP A 19 -7.10 -21.85 -48.11
C ASP A 19 -6.44 -23.11 -47.55
N LYS A 20 -6.42 -24.21 -48.33
CA LYS A 20 -5.70 -25.44 -47.96
C LYS A 20 -4.18 -25.24 -47.92
N ALA A 21 -3.61 -24.47 -48.84
CA ALA A 21 -2.18 -24.15 -48.85
C ALA A 21 -1.82 -23.26 -47.66
N LEU A 22 -2.63 -22.24 -47.34
CA LEU A 22 -2.50 -21.41 -46.15
C LEU A 22 -2.71 -22.21 -44.87
N ALA A 23 -3.66 -23.17 -44.85
CA ALA A 23 -3.87 -24.08 -43.72
C ALA A 23 -2.69 -25.05 -43.54
N ARG A 24 -2.13 -25.59 -44.62
CA ARG A 24 -0.89 -26.40 -44.59
C ARG A 24 0.30 -25.56 -44.09
N GLN A 25 0.43 -24.32 -44.56
CA GLN A 25 1.47 -23.38 -44.11
C GLN A 25 1.28 -22.97 -42.64
N ARG A 26 0.04 -22.83 -42.16
CA ARG A 26 -0.30 -22.64 -40.74
C ARG A 26 0.05 -23.88 -39.91
N SER A 27 -0.31 -25.08 -40.39
CA SER A 27 -0.03 -26.35 -39.71
C SER A 27 1.46 -26.69 -39.63
N GLY A 28 2.27 -26.27 -40.62
CA GLY A 28 3.73 -26.44 -40.59
C GLY A 28 4.47 -25.37 -39.76
N ARG A 29 3.78 -24.27 -39.39
CA ARG A 29 4.31 -23.19 -38.54
C ARG A 29 4.08 -23.42 -37.05
N GLU A 30 3.12 -24.25 -36.70
CA GLU A 30 2.97 -24.75 -35.35
C GLU A 30 4.10 -25.76 -35.07
N ARG A 31 5.26 -25.26 -34.64
CA ARG A 31 5.96 -26.02 -33.60
C ARG A 31 4.94 -26.15 -32.48
N ILE A 32 4.30 -27.31 -32.37
CA ILE A 32 3.51 -27.69 -31.20
C ILE A 32 4.53 -27.74 -30.06
N VAL A 33 4.73 -26.59 -29.44
CA VAL A 33 5.41 -26.49 -28.16
C VAL A 33 4.48 -27.18 -27.20
N ALA A 34 4.95 -28.31 -26.64
CA ALA A 34 4.23 -28.99 -25.57
C ALA A 34 3.84 -27.97 -24.50
N ASP A 35 2.58 -28.02 -24.06
CA ASP A 35 2.11 -27.12 -23.00
C ASP A 35 3.11 -27.15 -21.85
N PRO A 36 3.51 -25.98 -21.31
CA PRO A 36 4.44 -25.95 -20.21
C PRO A 36 3.91 -26.82 -19.07
N PRO A 37 4.79 -27.53 -18.34
CA PRO A 37 4.36 -28.43 -17.29
C PRO A 37 3.46 -27.66 -16.30
N PRO A 38 2.37 -28.28 -15.82
CA PRO A 38 1.40 -27.59 -14.99
C PRO A 38 2.09 -27.01 -13.74
N VAL A 39 2.11 -25.68 -13.65
CA VAL A 39 2.59 -25.00 -12.45
C VAL A 39 1.60 -25.23 -11.30
N SER A 40 2.12 -25.55 -10.11
CA SER A 40 1.29 -25.75 -8.92
C SER A 40 0.44 -24.52 -8.61
N GLY A 41 -0.76 -24.73 -8.05
CA GLY A 41 -1.67 -23.64 -7.69
C GLY A 41 -1.03 -22.61 -6.76
N PHE A 42 -0.23 -23.07 -5.80
CA PHE A 42 0.54 -22.20 -4.90
C PHE A 42 1.54 -21.30 -5.64
N ARG A 43 2.31 -21.85 -6.59
CA ARG A 43 3.26 -21.06 -7.39
C ARG A 43 2.55 -20.01 -8.25
N ARG A 44 1.36 -20.35 -8.76
CA ARG A 44 0.51 -19.42 -9.51
C ARG A 44 0.00 -18.27 -8.63
N LEU A 45 -0.39 -18.57 -7.39
CA LEU A 45 -0.82 -17.57 -6.40
C LEU A 45 0.34 -16.64 -6.02
N MET A 46 1.52 -17.19 -5.70
CA MET A 46 2.71 -16.40 -5.33
C MET A 46 3.20 -15.49 -6.47
N ASN A 47 2.95 -15.85 -7.73
CA ASN A 47 3.30 -15.03 -8.88
C ASN A 47 2.22 -14.02 -9.27
N ASN A 48 1.06 -14.01 -8.60
CA ASN A 48 -0.03 -13.08 -8.89
C ASN A 48 0.17 -11.75 -8.13
N SER A 49 0.31 -10.64 -8.87
CA SER A 49 0.53 -9.32 -8.28
C SER A 49 -0.62 -8.86 -7.37
N LEU A 50 -1.85 -9.30 -7.64
CA LEU A 50 -3.00 -9.04 -6.78
C LEU A 50 -2.92 -9.75 -5.43
N PHE A 51 -2.02 -10.73 -5.28
CA PHE A 51 -1.80 -11.42 -4.02
C PHE A 51 -0.54 -10.91 -3.32
N TYR A 52 0.62 -10.92 -4.00
CA TYR A 52 1.87 -10.64 -3.31
C TYR A 52 2.06 -9.16 -2.96
N LEU A 53 1.53 -8.21 -3.76
CA LEU A 53 1.69 -6.77 -3.46
C LEU A 53 0.92 -6.33 -2.20
N PRO A 54 -0.36 -6.71 -2.00
CA PRO A 54 -1.05 -6.48 -0.72
C PRO A 54 -0.33 -7.10 0.47
N VAL A 55 0.11 -8.36 0.35
CA VAL A 55 0.80 -9.06 1.44
C VAL A 55 2.10 -8.35 1.82
N SER A 56 2.90 -7.94 0.85
CA SER A 56 4.13 -7.18 1.10
C SER A 56 3.86 -5.83 1.77
N ALA A 57 2.81 -5.13 1.36
CA ALA A 57 2.43 -3.86 1.98
C ALA A 57 1.89 -4.03 3.41
N ILE A 58 1.18 -5.12 3.70
CA ILE A 58 0.76 -5.48 5.06
C ILE A 58 1.98 -5.71 5.96
N LEU A 59 2.96 -6.51 5.49
CA LEU A 59 4.18 -6.77 6.25
C LEU A 59 4.98 -5.48 6.52
N ALA A 60 5.02 -4.56 5.56
CA ALA A 60 5.61 -3.24 5.76
C ALA A 60 4.87 -2.42 6.84
N ALA A 61 3.54 -2.37 6.76
CA ALA A 61 2.70 -1.66 7.74
C ALA A 61 2.86 -2.24 9.16
N LEU A 62 2.91 -3.55 9.30
CA LEU A 62 3.21 -4.24 10.56
C LEU A 62 4.58 -3.84 11.12
N SER A 63 5.58 -3.72 10.26
CA SER A 63 6.94 -3.31 10.66
C SER A 63 6.98 -1.88 11.18
N VAL A 64 6.21 -0.97 10.57
CA VAL A 64 6.05 0.41 11.06
C VAL A 64 5.44 0.41 12.45
N TRP A 65 4.35 -0.32 12.64
CA TRP A 65 3.65 -0.39 13.91
C TRP A 65 4.57 -0.93 15.02
N LEU A 66 5.27 -2.05 14.77
CA LEU A 66 6.25 -2.62 15.72
C LEU A 66 7.36 -1.64 16.10
N LEU A 67 7.80 -0.78 15.17
CA LEU A 67 8.86 0.19 15.41
C LEU A 67 8.38 1.40 16.22
N LEU A 68 7.20 1.92 15.90
CA LEU A 68 6.73 3.22 16.41
C LEU A 68 5.78 3.08 17.61
N GLU A 69 4.93 2.06 17.64
CA GLU A 69 3.91 1.90 18.68
C GLU A 69 4.47 1.96 20.11
N PRO A 70 5.58 1.28 20.45
CA PRO A 70 6.12 1.33 21.81
C PRO A 70 6.61 2.72 22.25
N LYS A 71 6.66 3.69 21.33
CA LYS A 71 7.12 5.06 21.57
C LYS A 71 5.99 6.08 21.49
N LEU A 72 4.78 5.63 21.14
CA LEU A 72 3.62 6.51 21.05
C LEU A 72 2.99 6.67 22.43
N VAL A 73 2.87 7.93 22.87
CA VAL A 73 2.18 8.30 24.10
C VAL A 73 0.93 9.09 23.70
N ASP A 74 -0.22 8.41 23.76
CA ASP A 74 -1.50 8.96 23.29
C ASP A 74 -2.02 10.10 24.17
N PHE A 75 -1.79 9.98 25.47
CA PHE A 75 -2.35 10.86 26.47
C PHE A 75 -1.24 11.38 27.38
N PRO A 76 -1.26 12.67 27.76
CA PRO A 76 -0.37 13.16 28.79
C PRO A 76 -0.51 12.31 30.06
N THR A 77 0.63 12.03 30.66
CA THR A 77 0.73 11.24 31.88
C THR A 77 1.32 12.12 32.97
N VAL A 78 0.70 12.11 34.13
CA VAL A 78 1.09 12.87 35.33
C VAL A 78 1.20 11.86 36.45
N GLY A 79 2.28 11.90 37.22
CA GLY A 79 2.37 11.06 38.41
C GLY A 79 2.80 11.85 39.63
N GLY A 80 2.88 11.16 40.76
CA GLY A 80 3.42 11.68 41.99
C GLY A 80 2.59 11.26 43.19
N GLU A 81 2.93 11.87 44.32
CA GLU A 81 2.17 11.69 45.55
C GLU A 81 0.87 12.50 45.49
N VAL A 82 -0.23 11.88 45.89
CA VAL A 82 -1.52 12.55 46.05
C VAL A 82 -1.40 13.51 47.23
N MET A 83 -1.43 14.80 46.95
CA MET A 83 -1.27 15.87 47.94
C MET A 83 -2.61 16.28 48.55
N LEU A 84 -3.66 16.32 47.73
CA LEU A 84 -5.00 16.73 48.11
C LEU A 84 -6.01 15.85 47.41
N VAL A 85 -6.97 15.32 48.16
CA VAL A 85 -8.20 14.77 47.61
C VAL A 85 -9.27 15.78 47.98
N ASN A 86 -9.89 16.39 46.96
CA ASN A 86 -10.93 17.42 47.04
C ASN A 86 -10.41 18.88 47.09
N ALA A 87 -10.24 19.49 45.91
CA ALA A 87 -10.04 20.92 45.72
C ALA A 87 -11.33 21.54 45.14
N ASP A 88 -12.17 22.06 46.03
CA ASP A 88 -13.38 22.86 45.76
C ASP A 88 -14.57 22.16 45.04
N PRO A 89 -15.55 21.59 45.78
CA PRO A 89 -16.70 20.87 45.23
C PRO A 89 -17.69 21.77 44.44
N PHE A 90 -17.49 23.09 44.44
CA PHE A 90 -18.35 24.04 43.72
C PHE A 90 -17.83 24.36 42.30
N ASP A 91 -16.59 24.00 41.97
CA ASP A 91 -15.96 24.25 40.66
C ASP A 91 -15.97 23.00 39.75
N THR A 92 -16.45 21.87 40.27
CA THR A 92 -16.56 20.58 39.56
C THR A 92 -18.02 20.22 39.28
N GLY A 93 -18.31 19.71 38.08
CA GLY A 93 -19.62 19.15 37.76
C GLY A 93 -20.03 18.01 38.71
N PRO A 94 -21.33 17.70 38.82
CA PRO A 94 -21.81 16.62 39.71
C PRO A 94 -21.18 15.28 39.32
N GLY A 95 -20.64 14.56 40.30
CA GLY A 95 -20.03 13.23 40.12
C GLY A 95 -18.51 13.23 39.86
N ILE A 96 -17.87 14.40 39.73
CA ILE A 96 -16.42 14.50 39.47
C ILE A 96 -15.64 14.68 40.76
N VAL A 97 -14.52 13.96 40.88
CA VAL A 97 -13.57 14.06 42.00
C VAL A 97 -12.33 14.82 41.53
N ALA A 98 -12.00 15.93 42.19
CA ALA A 98 -10.74 16.65 41.96
C ALA A 98 -9.65 16.17 42.92
N ILE A 99 -8.46 15.86 42.38
CA ILE A 99 -7.29 15.43 43.15
C ILE A 99 -6.07 16.24 42.68
N THR A 100 -5.19 16.61 43.60
CA THR A 100 -3.89 17.20 43.29
C THR A 100 -2.80 16.15 43.43
N ILE A 101 -2.05 15.90 42.36
CA ILE A 101 -0.95 14.92 42.29
C ILE A 101 0.34 15.71 42.05
N GLY A 102 1.25 15.71 43.04
CA GLY A 102 2.41 16.58 43.03
C GLY A 102 2.01 18.05 42.90
N SER A 103 2.29 18.67 41.75
CA SER A 103 1.93 20.06 41.42
C SER A 103 0.78 20.20 40.41
N HIS A 104 0.09 19.11 40.06
CA HIS A 104 -0.91 19.09 39.01
C HIS A 104 -2.30 18.80 39.56
N ASP A 105 -3.29 19.57 39.11
CA ASP A 105 -4.70 19.32 39.43
C ASP A 105 -5.35 18.47 38.34
N VAL A 106 -5.97 17.37 38.76
CA VAL A 106 -6.60 16.40 37.87
C VAL A 106 -8.05 16.16 38.29
N TRP A 107 -8.88 15.85 37.30
CA TRP A 107 -10.29 15.56 37.46
C TRP A 107 -10.55 14.11 37.13
N ILE A 108 -11.31 13.43 37.97
CA ILE A 108 -11.59 12.00 37.84
C ILE A 108 -13.10 11.82 37.84
N ASP A 109 -13.61 11.17 36.80
CA ASP A 109 -14.97 10.64 36.77
C ASP A 109 -14.94 9.18 37.25
N PRO A 110 -15.41 8.87 38.48
CA PRO A 110 -15.33 7.52 39.03
C PRO A 110 -16.08 6.47 38.22
N GLU A 111 -17.08 6.85 37.41
CA GLU A 111 -17.85 5.92 36.59
C GLU A 111 -17.13 5.52 35.29
N HIS A 112 -16.19 6.36 34.82
CA HIS A 112 -15.55 6.20 33.51
C HIS A 112 -14.02 6.00 33.58
N VAL A 113 -13.42 6.13 34.77
CA VAL A 113 -11.99 5.88 34.96
C VAL A 113 -11.66 4.39 34.96
N THR A 114 -10.56 4.02 34.34
CA THR A 114 -10.02 2.65 34.34
C THR A 114 -8.87 2.53 35.34
N PHE A 115 -8.84 1.43 36.09
CA PHE A 115 -7.74 1.14 37.00
C PHE A 115 -6.83 0.08 36.37
N GLU A 116 -5.56 0.41 36.24
CA GLU A 116 -4.55 -0.43 35.57
C GLU A 116 -3.48 -0.88 36.56
N GLU A 117 -2.82 -1.99 36.25
CA GLU A 117 -1.66 -2.45 37.02
C GLU A 117 -0.48 -1.49 36.83
N GLY A 118 0.31 -1.27 37.88
CA GLY A 118 1.51 -0.45 37.80
C GLY A 118 2.57 -1.11 36.91
N ASP A 119 3.37 -0.31 36.20
CA ASP A 119 4.49 -0.81 35.38
C ASP A 119 5.57 -1.52 36.22
N ASP A 120 5.57 -1.27 37.53
CA ASP A 120 6.40 -1.93 38.55
C ASP A 120 5.78 -3.21 39.13
N GLY A 121 4.62 -3.64 38.62
CA GLY A 121 3.91 -4.84 39.05
C GLY A 121 2.99 -4.64 40.25
N GLN A 122 2.75 -3.40 40.67
CA GLN A 122 1.74 -3.07 41.69
C GLN A 122 0.32 -3.41 41.19
N PRO A 123 -0.53 -4.04 42.01
CA PRO A 123 -1.89 -4.42 41.59
C PRO A 123 -2.77 -3.20 41.37
N ALA A 124 -3.60 -3.23 40.32
CA ALA A 124 -4.56 -2.17 40.03
C ALA A 124 -5.46 -1.86 41.24
N PHE A 125 -5.82 -0.58 41.42
CA PHE A 125 -6.84 -0.19 42.39
C PHE A 125 -8.21 -0.78 42.01
N THR A 126 -9.09 -0.95 43.00
CA THR A 126 -10.46 -1.45 42.75
C THR A 126 -11.51 -0.35 42.82
N SER A 127 -11.20 0.78 43.49
CA SER A 127 -12.06 1.95 43.54
C SER A 127 -11.25 3.21 43.85
N ILE A 128 -11.86 4.37 43.58
CA ILE A 128 -11.26 5.68 43.89
C ILE A 128 -10.99 5.85 45.39
N ASP A 129 -11.74 5.17 46.26
CA ASP A 129 -11.63 5.29 47.72
C ASP A 129 -10.30 4.78 48.28
N GLN A 130 -9.59 3.96 47.50
CA GLN A 130 -8.25 3.49 47.83
C GLN A 130 -7.18 4.56 47.62
N ILE A 131 -7.51 5.61 46.86
CA ILE A 131 -6.60 6.72 46.56
C ILE A 131 -6.75 7.77 47.66
N GLN A 132 -5.79 7.75 48.59
CA GLN A 132 -5.73 8.68 49.72
C GLN A 132 -4.54 9.63 49.60
N VAL A 133 -4.55 10.71 50.37
CA VAL A 133 -3.38 11.59 50.50
C VAL A 133 -2.16 10.77 50.93
N GLY A 134 -1.04 10.95 50.23
CA GLY A 134 0.18 10.16 50.40
C GLY A 134 0.31 8.96 49.47
N THR A 135 -0.77 8.57 48.76
CA THR A 135 -0.70 7.48 47.77
C THR A 135 0.09 7.96 46.57
N ARG A 136 1.00 7.12 46.07
CA ARG A 136 1.73 7.41 44.83
C ARG A 136 1.01 6.76 43.66
N ILE A 137 0.62 7.60 42.72
CA ILE A 137 -0.13 7.18 41.54
C ILE A 137 0.43 7.86 40.31
N GLU A 138 0.11 7.25 39.18
CA GLU A 138 0.27 7.82 37.87
C GLU A 138 -1.08 7.80 37.17
N VAL A 139 -1.41 8.91 36.54
CA VAL A 139 -2.69 9.15 35.89
C VAL A 139 -2.47 9.59 34.46
N THR A 140 -3.31 9.07 33.59
CA THR A 140 -3.28 9.33 32.15
C THR A 140 -4.63 9.90 31.75
N GLY A 141 -4.66 10.92 30.88
CA GLY A 141 -5.93 11.58 30.57
C GLY A 141 -5.91 12.61 29.46
N PHE A 142 -7.02 13.33 29.32
CA PHE A 142 -7.22 14.37 28.31
C PHE A 142 -6.99 15.75 28.91
N ALA A 143 -6.16 16.59 28.27
CA ALA A 143 -6.00 17.98 28.68
C ALA A 143 -7.23 18.80 28.24
N GLN A 144 -7.95 19.40 29.19
CA GLN A 144 -9.13 20.22 28.95
C GLN A 144 -9.10 21.46 29.84
N GLY A 145 -9.10 22.66 29.25
CA GLY A 145 -9.18 23.92 30.01
C GLY A 145 -8.01 24.17 30.98
N GLY A 146 -6.84 23.58 30.73
CA GLY A 146 -5.67 23.67 31.62
C GLY A 146 -5.66 22.65 32.78
N ARG A 147 -6.65 21.77 32.86
CA ARG A 147 -6.72 20.64 33.80
C ARG A 147 -6.67 19.31 33.06
N LEU A 148 -6.31 18.22 33.74
CA LEU A 148 -6.26 16.87 33.16
C LEU A 148 -7.50 16.07 33.58
N LEU A 149 -8.34 15.68 32.62
CA LEU A 149 -9.42 14.72 32.85
C LEU A 149 -8.87 13.29 32.73
N VAL A 150 -8.82 12.59 33.85
CA VAL A 150 -8.21 11.26 33.98
C VAL A 150 -9.07 10.19 33.31
N SER A 151 -8.45 9.38 32.46
CA SER A 151 -9.03 8.19 31.84
C SER A 151 -8.52 6.89 32.46
N ALA A 152 -7.28 6.89 32.98
CA ALA A 152 -6.67 5.71 33.60
C ALA A 152 -5.82 6.09 34.82
N ILE A 153 -5.82 5.25 35.85
CA ILE A 153 -5.04 5.41 37.08
C ILE A 153 -4.29 4.11 37.36
N ARG A 154 -3.00 4.23 37.67
CA ARG A 154 -2.16 3.11 38.12
C ARG A 154 -1.35 3.48 39.37
N PRO A 155 -1.11 2.54 40.28
CA PRO A 155 -0.17 2.73 41.38
C PRO A 155 1.28 2.76 40.88
N THR A 156 2.17 3.43 41.61
CA THR A 156 3.60 3.40 41.33
C THR A 156 4.45 3.65 42.58
N ASP A 157 5.48 2.83 42.77
CA ASP A 157 6.51 3.02 43.81
C ASP A 157 7.75 3.77 43.28
N SER A 158 7.84 3.94 41.96
CA SER A 158 8.97 4.59 41.33
C SER A 158 9.15 6.01 41.89
N ALA A 159 10.39 6.48 42.05
CA ALA A 159 10.69 7.85 42.52
C ALA A 159 11.14 8.74 41.35
N GLY A 160 10.68 8.41 40.13
CA GLY A 160 11.05 9.11 38.92
C GLY A 160 10.54 10.56 38.93
N PRO A 161 11.06 11.44 38.05
CA PRO A 161 10.48 12.77 37.87
C PRO A 161 9.07 12.60 37.33
N PHE A 162 8.09 12.65 38.23
CA PHE A 162 6.71 12.62 37.84
C PHE A 162 6.25 14.03 37.50
N GLY A 163 6.22 14.31 36.21
CA GLY A 163 5.86 15.58 35.62
C GLY A 163 5.97 15.43 34.13
N GLU A 164 4.96 15.92 33.40
CA GLU A 164 4.78 15.83 31.94
C GLU A 164 5.81 14.92 31.27
N THR A 165 5.46 13.66 30.96
CA THR A 165 6.14 13.03 29.83
C THR A 165 5.90 13.96 28.66
N ASP A 166 6.90 14.80 28.36
CA ASP A 166 6.95 15.61 27.16
C ASP A 166 6.61 14.66 26.03
N LYS A 167 5.41 14.82 25.48
CA LYS A 167 4.93 13.94 24.42
C LYS A 167 5.97 14.04 23.31
N GLU A 168 6.76 12.97 23.15
CA GLU A 168 7.67 12.90 22.03
C GLU A 168 6.82 12.94 20.76
N LEU A 169 6.79 14.09 20.07
CA LEU A 169 5.95 14.28 18.89
C LEU A 169 6.52 13.57 17.67
N TRP A 170 7.81 13.23 17.69
CA TRP A 170 8.51 12.68 16.54
C TRP A 170 7.92 11.35 16.02
N PRO A 171 7.42 10.39 16.84
CA PRO A 171 6.85 9.16 16.32
C PRO A 171 5.56 9.44 15.54
N PHE A 172 4.75 10.41 15.98
CA PHE A 172 3.56 10.86 15.24
C PHE A 172 3.92 11.55 13.91
N ILE A 173 4.98 12.36 13.91
CA ILE A 173 5.50 13.06 12.73
C ILE A 173 6.10 12.06 11.71
N LEU A 174 6.70 10.97 12.18
CA LEU A 174 7.31 9.96 11.30
C LEU A 174 6.34 8.84 10.89
N MET A 175 5.20 8.68 11.56
CA MET A 175 4.26 7.58 11.31
C MET A 175 3.89 7.46 9.83
N PHE A 176 3.41 8.53 9.20
CA PHE A 176 2.97 8.47 7.80
C PHE A 176 4.12 8.45 6.80
N PRO A 177 5.19 9.26 6.95
CA PRO A 177 6.39 9.18 6.12
C PRO A 177 6.98 7.77 6.11
N LEU A 178 7.20 7.20 7.29
CA LEU A 178 7.79 5.88 7.42
C LEU A 178 6.88 4.80 6.84
N THR A 179 5.56 4.93 7.02
CA THR A 179 4.59 4.03 6.38
C THR A 179 4.67 4.08 4.86
N GLY A 180 4.62 5.27 4.26
CA GLY A 180 4.73 5.45 2.81
C GLY A 180 6.05 4.92 2.26
N GLY A 181 7.16 5.19 2.96
CA GLY A 181 8.50 4.71 2.61
C GLY A 181 8.64 3.19 2.67
N LEU A 182 8.24 2.56 3.78
CA LEU A 182 8.35 1.11 3.95
C LEU A 182 7.39 0.33 3.05
N ILE A 183 6.19 0.84 2.78
CA ILE A 183 5.29 0.24 1.79
C ILE A 183 5.94 0.30 0.40
N ALA A 184 6.45 1.47 -0.03
CA ALA A 184 7.13 1.60 -1.31
C ALA A 184 8.36 0.69 -1.41
N PHE A 185 9.15 0.59 -0.34
CA PHE A 185 10.28 -0.33 -0.23
C PHE A 185 9.81 -1.77 -0.45
N ALA A 186 8.79 -2.22 0.27
CA ALA A 186 8.31 -3.59 0.17
C ALA A 186 7.72 -3.92 -1.22
N LEU A 187 6.97 -3.01 -1.84
CA LEU A 187 6.41 -3.20 -3.18
C LEU A 187 7.54 -3.35 -4.23
N LEU A 188 8.51 -2.43 -4.24
CA LEU A 188 9.63 -2.43 -5.18
C LEU A 188 10.59 -3.58 -4.93
N LEU A 189 10.88 -3.89 -3.66
CA LEU A 189 11.68 -5.05 -3.28
C LEU A 189 11.01 -6.31 -3.83
N THR A 190 9.70 -6.46 -3.63
CA THR A 190 8.94 -7.63 -4.07
C THR A 190 8.95 -7.80 -5.59
N GLU A 191 8.86 -6.70 -6.33
CA GLU A 191 9.05 -6.68 -7.78
C GLU A 191 10.45 -7.21 -8.16
N GLY A 192 11.49 -6.80 -7.42
CA GLY A 192 12.85 -7.35 -7.55
C GLY A 192 12.96 -8.85 -7.24
N ILE A 193 12.31 -9.36 -6.17
CA ILE A 193 12.28 -10.80 -5.86
C ILE A 193 11.71 -11.59 -7.03
N THR A 194 10.55 -11.13 -7.50
CA THR A 194 9.74 -11.89 -8.44
C THR A 194 10.30 -11.85 -9.86
N THR A 195 11.07 -10.81 -10.20
CA THR A 195 11.81 -10.72 -11.47
C THR A 195 13.22 -11.30 -11.39
N ARG A 196 13.68 -11.68 -10.18
CA ARG A 196 15.05 -12.17 -9.91
C ARG A 196 16.15 -11.19 -10.33
N ASN A 197 15.82 -9.91 -10.50
CA ASN A 197 16.73 -8.85 -10.92
C ASN A 197 17.04 -7.88 -9.77
N TRP A 198 17.56 -8.42 -8.67
CA TRP A 198 17.70 -7.68 -7.42
C TRP A 198 18.77 -6.60 -7.46
N VAL A 199 19.86 -6.82 -8.19
CA VAL A 199 20.97 -5.87 -8.29
C VAL A 199 20.51 -4.58 -8.95
N ARG A 200 19.76 -4.67 -10.07
CA ARG A 200 19.20 -3.49 -10.74
C ARG A 200 18.09 -2.83 -9.91
N MET A 201 17.36 -3.62 -9.13
CA MET A 201 16.24 -3.13 -8.34
C MET A 201 16.66 -2.49 -7.02
N ILE A 202 17.89 -2.68 -6.52
CA ILE A 202 18.31 -2.13 -5.22
C ILE A 202 18.27 -0.60 -5.22
N GLU A 203 18.84 0.04 -6.25
CA GLU A 203 18.88 1.49 -6.35
C GLU A 203 17.47 2.06 -6.52
N ARG A 204 16.65 1.44 -7.39
CA ARG A 204 15.24 1.81 -7.58
C ARG A 204 14.44 1.68 -6.29
N THR A 205 14.66 0.61 -5.53
CA THR A 205 13.98 0.34 -4.26
C THR A 205 14.37 1.35 -3.19
N LEU A 206 15.67 1.60 -2.99
CA LEU A 206 16.16 2.55 -1.99
C LEU A 206 15.78 3.99 -2.34
N LEU A 207 15.99 4.43 -3.58
CA LEU A 207 15.65 5.79 -3.99
C LEU A 207 14.13 5.99 -4.02
N GLY A 208 13.37 5.03 -4.55
CA GLY A 208 11.91 5.09 -4.62
C GLY A 208 11.27 5.10 -3.23
N SER A 209 11.77 4.29 -2.28
CA SER A 209 11.28 4.31 -0.89
C SER A 209 11.63 5.59 -0.15
N PHE A 210 12.85 6.11 -0.32
CA PHE A 210 13.24 7.41 0.24
C PHE A 210 12.36 8.54 -0.29
N LEU A 211 12.14 8.60 -1.61
CA LEU A 211 11.28 9.61 -2.21
C LEU A 211 9.81 9.43 -1.80
N ALA A 212 9.31 8.20 -1.69
CA ALA A 212 7.97 7.94 -1.17
C ALA A 212 7.81 8.46 0.26
N MET A 213 8.81 8.25 1.14
CA MET A 213 8.84 8.79 2.50
C MET A 213 8.84 10.33 2.51
N LEU A 214 9.70 10.95 1.69
CA LEU A 214 9.76 12.40 1.57
C LEU A 214 8.43 12.99 1.09
N PHE A 215 7.83 12.41 0.05
CA PHE A 215 6.56 12.88 -0.49
C PHE A 215 5.38 12.60 0.44
N ALA A 216 5.41 11.51 1.21
CA ALA A 216 4.45 11.26 2.28
C ALA A 216 4.54 12.32 3.39
N ALA A 217 5.74 12.82 3.72
CA ALA A 217 5.90 13.96 4.63
C ALA A 217 5.33 15.26 4.04
N LEU A 218 5.59 15.54 2.76
CA LEU A 218 5.00 16.69 2.07
C LEU A 218 3.47 16.60 2.00
N ALA A 219 2.91 15.38 2.00
CA ALA A 219 1.48 15.14 1.96
C ALA A 219 0.74 15.58 3.23
N TYR A 220 1.45 15.82 4.35
CA TYR A 220 0.84 16.38 5.55
C TYR A 220 0.16 17.72 5.30
N LEU A 221 0.66 18.55 4.38
CA LEU A 221 0.05 19.84 4.06
C LEU A 221 -1.35 19.67 3.45
N PRO A 222 -1.54 19.02 2.28
CA PRO A 222 -2.86 18.83 1.72
C PRO A 222 -3.74 17.92 2.59
N ALA A 223 -3.19 16.86 3.20
CA ALA A 223 -3.97 15.97 4.07
C ALA A 223 -4.45 16.68 5.34
N GLY A 224 -3.60 17.51 5.94
CA GLY A 224 -3.91 18.30 7.13
C GLY A 224 -5.08 19.26 6.92
N ILE A 225 -5.22 19.85 5.73
CA ILE A 225 -6.39 20.67 5.39
C ILE A 225 -7.67 19.84 5.49
N PHE A 226 -7.70 18.65 4.88
CA PHE A 226 -8.87 17.77 4.95
C PHE A 226 -9.16 17.30 6.38
N PHE A 227 -8.12 16.88 7.13
CA PHE A 227 -8.29 16.46 8.52
C PHE A 227 -8.83 17.59 9.39
N THR A 228 -8.33 18.81 9.21
CA THR A 228 -8.80 19.98 9.97
C THR A 228 -10.25 20.30 9.66
N ILE A 229 -10.66 20.25 8.38
CA ILE A 229 -12.06 20.46 7.98
C ILE A 229 -12.96 19.40 8.63
N GLY A 230 -12.61 18.11 8.51
CA GLY A 230 -13.39 17.03 9.13
C GLY A 230 -13.50 17.20 10.65
N GLN A 231 -12.38 17.50 11.32
CA GLN A 231 -12.34 17.69 12.76
C GLN A 231 -13.17 18.90 13.21
N HIS A 232 -13.22 19.97 12.41
CA HIS A 232 -14.03 21.15 12.70
C HIS A 232 -15.52 20.81 12.83
N PHE A 233 -16.06 19.99 11.92
CA PHE A 233 -17.45 19.53 11.99
C PHE A 233 -17.71 18.67 13.24
N VAL A 234 -16.81 17.73 13.54
CA VAL A 234 -16.91 16.90 14.76
C VAL A 234 -16.93 17.77 16.01
N ASN A 235 -15.99 18.72 16.13
CA ASN A 235 -15.92 19.62 17.27
C ASN A 235 -17.17 20.51 17.40
N SER A 236 -17.75 20.95 16.27
CA SER A 236 -18.98 21.74 16.26
C SER A 236 -20.20 20.97 16.75
N ASP A 237 -20.25 19.66 16.47
CA ASP A 237 -21.32 18.77 16.92
C ASP A 237 -21.15 18.43 18.40
N PHE A 238 -19.90 18.18 18.84
CA PHE A 238 -19.57 18.00 20.25
C PHE A 238 -19.91 19.21 21.11
N ALA A 239 -19.68 20.43 20.60
CA ALA A 239 -20.02 21.66 21.32
C ALA A 239 -21.52 21.82 21.61
N GLN A 240 -22.40 21.10 20.90
CA GLN A 240 -23.85 21.13 21.13
C GLN A 240 -24.32 20.11 22.18
N GLN A 241 -23.44 19.20 22.63
CA GLN A 241 -23.78 18.13 23.57
C GLN A 241 -23.44 18.50 25.01
N HIS A 242 -24.16 19.49 25.54
CA HIS A 242 -23.93 20.03 26.89
C HIS A 242 -24.23 19.06 28.03
N ASP A 243 -25.02 18.00 27.77
CA ASP A 243 -25.47 17.05 28.79
C ASP A 243 -24.51 15.88 29.04
N LYS A 244 -23.41 15.79 28.28
CA LYS A 244 -22.44 14.69 28.37
C LYS A 244 -21.08 15.20 28.80
N PHE A 245 -20.53 14.56 29.83
CA PHE A 245 -19.18 14.85 30.31
C PHE A 245 -18.10 14.29 29.36
N VAL A 246 -18.36 13.16 28.71
CA VAL A 246 -17.50 12.56 27.67
C VAL A 246 -18.29 12.41 26.37
N VAL A 247 -17.77 12.99 25.28
CA VAL A 247 -18.37 12.90 23.95
C VAL A 247 -17.43 12.15 23.01
N THR A 248 -17.96 11.15 22.31
CA THR A 248 -17.22 10.27 21.41
C THR A 248 -17.73 10.34 19.98
N ILE A 249 -17.03 9.71 19.03
CA ILE A 249 -17.50 9.61 17.64
C ILE A 249 -18.82 8.83 17.49
N LYS A 250 -19.26 8.10 18.53
CA LYS A 250 -20.58 7.43 18.55
C LYS A 250 -21.70 8.44 18.71
N ASP A 251 -21.40 9.58 19.33
CA ASP A 251 -22.38 10.59 19.69
C ASP A 251 -22.61 11.64 18.59
N VAL A 252 -21.70 11.78 17.62
CA VAL A 252 -21.91 12.73 16.50
C VAL A 252 -23.10 12.33 15.64
N SER A 253 -23.74 13.33 15.03
CA SER A 253 -24.82 13.13 14.07
C SER A 253 -24.34 12.31 12.84
N PRO A 254 -25.24 11.54 12.19
CA PRO A 254 -24.88 10.77 11.00
C PRO A 254 -24.30 11.63 9.87
N THR A 255 -24.77 12.86 9.73
CA THR A 255 -24.27 13.82 8.72
C THR A 255 -22.84 14.25 9.00
N THR A 256 -22.54 14.64 10.24
CA THR A 256 -21.18 15.00 10.67
C THR A 256 -20.24 13.83 10.48
N PHE A 257 -20.68 12.62 10.82
CA PHE A 257 -19.89 11.41 10.65
C PHE A 257 -19.51 11.16 9.18
N VAL A 258 -20.45 11.29 8.25
CA VAL A 258 -20.19 11.09 6.80
C VAL A 258 -19.20 12.15 6.29
N ILE A 259 -19.36 13.41 6.68
CA ILE A 259 -18.43 14.49 6.30
C ILE A 259 -17.03 14.21 6.85
N PHE A 260 -16.93 13.86 8.13
CA PHE A 260 -15.69 13.50 8.79
C PHE A 260 -14.98 12.35 8.07
N ALA A 261 -15.68 11.24 7.83
CA ALA A 261 -15.13 10.07 7.15
C ALA A 261 -14.68 10.39 5.71
N ALA A 262 -15.43 11.23 4.98
CA ALA A 262 -15.08 11.67 3.64
C ALA A 262 -13.81 12.53 3.63
N CYS A 263 -13.72 13.51 4.54
CA CYS A 263 -12.53 14.33 4.73
C CYS A 263 -11.31 13.48 5.12
N ARG A 264 -11.48 12.55 6.06
CA ARG A 264 -10.40 11.64 6.47
C ARG A 264 -9.92 10.79 5.31
N SER A 265 -10.84 10.21 4.55
CA SER A 265 -10.54 9.42 3.34
C SER A 265 -9.79 10.26 2.29
N ALA A 266 -10.18 11.53 2.09
CA ALA A 266 -9.48 12.45 1.19
C ALA A 266 -8.05 12.75 1.67
N GLY A 267 -7.84 12.96 2.96
CA GLY A 267 -6.51 13.15 3.53
C GLY A 267 -5.58 11.95 3.32
N TRP A 268 -6.09 10.74 3.57
CA TRP A 268 -5.35 9.50 3.27
C TRP A 268 -5.10 9.29 1.77
N ALA A 269 -6.03 9.72 0.91
CA ALA A 269 -5.83 9.70 -0.54
C ALA A 269 -4.65 10.60 -0.96
N CYS A 270 -4.49 11.78 -0.36
CA CYS A 270 -3.34 12.66 -0.63
C CYS A 270 -2.02 11.99 -0.24
N ILE A 271 -1.96 11.38 0.95
CA ILE A 271 -0.77 10.66 1.44
C ILE A 271 -0.42 9.50 0.51
N GLY A 272 -1.41 8.67 0.16
CA GLY A 272 -1.22 7.54 -0.74
C GLY A 272 -0.79 7.97 -2.14
N ALA A 273 -1.40 9.02 -2.69
CA ALA A 273 -1.07 9.57 -4.01
C ALA A 273 0.38 10.05 -4.07
N LEU A 274 0.80 10.87 -3.11
CA LEU A 274 2.14 11.44 -3.07
C LEU A 274 3.20 10.38 -2.76
N SER A 275 2.91 9.41 -1.89
CA SER A 275 3.76 8.23 -1.70
C SER A 275 3.93 7.46 -3.01
N GLY A 276 2.84 7.26 -3.76
CA GLY A 276 2.84 6.62 -5.07
C GLY A 276 3.62 7.39 -6.14
N VAL A 277 3.59 8.73 -6.10
CA VAL A 277 4.45 9.60 -6.92
C VAL A 277 5.91 9.38 -6.55
N GLY A 278 6.27 9.49 -5.27
CA GLY A 278 7.65 9.32 -4.79
C GLY A 278 8.24 7.96 -5.18
N MET A 279 7.46 6.88 -5.05
CA MET A 279 7.86 5.51 -5.40
C MET A 279 8.34 5.36 -6.86
N ASN A 280 7.74 6.08 -7.81
CA ASN A 280 8.05 5.97 -9.24
C ASN A 280 8.46 7.31 -9.87
N LEU A 281 8.99 8.26 -9.09
CA LEU A 281 9.38 9.56 -9.62
C LEU A 281 10.63 9.47 -10.52
N VAL A 282 11.54 8.55 -10.18
CA VAL A 282 12.82 8.37 -10.86
C VAL A 282 12.83 7.04 -11.62
N ARG A 283 13.44 7.02 -12.80
CA ARG A 283 13.64 5.82 -13.65
C ARG A 283 12.35 5.02 -13.95
N SER A 284 11.21 5.71 -14.02
CA SER A 284 9.92 5.11 -14.35
C SER A 284 9.27 5.82 -15.53
N THR A 285 8.39 5.12 -16.22
CA THR A 285 7.61 5.72 -17.31
C THR A 285 6.48 6.60 -16.76
N ARG A 286 5.99 7.56 -17.56
CA ARG A 286 4.83 8.39 -17.20
C ARG A 286 3.61 7.55 -16.82
N THR A 287 3.42 6.40 -17.49
CA THR A 287 2.35 5.45 -17.19
C THR A 287 2.53 4.83 -15.81
N GLN A 288 3.73 4.38 -15.45
CA GLN A 288 4.01 3.81 -14.13
C GLN A 288 3.81 4.85 -13.02
N LEU A 289 4.34 6.06 -13.20
CA LEU A 289 4.17 7.17 -12.25
C LEU A 289 2.69 7.51 -12.01
N ARG A 290 1.92 7.66 -13.10
CA ARG A 290 0.49 7.93 -13.02
C ARG A 290 -0.25 6.78 -12.33
N ASN A 291 0.06 5.54 -12.72
CA ASN A 291 -0.62 4.36 -12.18
C ASN A 291 -0.34 4.17 -10.69
N SER A 292 0.88 4.42 -10.22
CA SER A 292 1.19 4.36 -8.78
C SER A 292 0.57 5.51 -8.00
N ALA A 293 0.49 6.71 -8.56
CA ALA A 293 -0.22 7.82 -7.93
C ALA A 293 -1.71 7.52 -7.77
N ILE A 294 -2.37 7.01 -8.82
CA ILE A 294 -3.80 6.63 -8.78
C ILE A 294 -4.01 5.45 -7.82
N GLY A 295 -3.18 4.41 -7.92
CA GLY A 295 -3.27 3.23 -7.05
C GLY A 295 -3.06 3.59 -5.58
N GLY A 296 -2.08 4.45 -5.29
CA GLY A 296 -1.84 5.00 -3.96
C GLY A 296 -3.00 5.85 -3.47
N ALA A 297 -3.56 6.72 -4.30
CA ALA A 297 -4.71 7.56 -3.93
C ALA A 297 -5.94 6.74 -3.57
N LEU A 298 -6.31 5.77 -4.42
CA LEU A 298 -7.47 4.91 -4.20
C LEU A 298 -7.26 3.98 -3.00
N GLY A 299 -6.05 3.42 -2.86
CA GLY A 299 -5.69 2.58 -1.72
C GLY A 299 -5.67 3.35 -0.40
N GLY A 300 -5.14 4.58 -0.41
CA GLY A 300 -5.17 5.48 0.74
C GLY A 300 -6.61 5.88 1.10
N ALA A 301 -7.42 6.27 0.12
CA ALA A 301 -8.83 6.63 0.33
C ALA A 301 -9.62 5.48 0.96
N LEU A 302 -9.53 4.28 0.37
CA LEU A 302 -10.26 3.11 0.88
C LEU A 302 -9.72 2.68 2.25
N GLY A 303 -8.40 2.68 2.44
CA GLY A 303 -7.77 2.39 3.72
C GLY A 303 -8.25 3.35 4.81
N GLY A 304 -8.31 4.65 4.51
CA GLY A 304 -8.82 5.68 5.41
C GLY A 304 -10.30 5.52 5.74
N LEU A 305 -11.13 5.09 4.79
CA LEU A 305 -12.57 4.93 4.98
C LEU A 305 -12.93 3.83 5.99
N PHE A 306 -12.10 2.78 6.14
CA PHE A 306 -12.44 1.64 6.99
C PHE A 306 -12.35 1.90 8.50
N PHE A 307 -11.66 2.95 8.96
CA PHE A 307 -11.44 3.16 10.40
C PHE A 307 -12.69 3.67 11.12
N ASP A 308 -13.34 4.71 10.57
CA ASP A 308 -14.38 5.44 11.30
C ASP A 308 -15.67 4.60 11.51
N PRO A 309 -16.11 3.80 10.52
CA PRO A 309 -17.22 2.85 10.71
C PRO A 309 -16.95 1.79 11.77
N LEU A 310 -15.70 1.32 11.87
CA LEU A 310 -15.31 0.33 12.88
C LEU A 310 -15.42 0.92 14.29
N ASP A 311 -15.04 2.17 14.49
CA ASP A 311 -15.16 2.83 15.79
C ASP A 311 -16.63 3.16 16.14
N ARG A 312 -17.39 3.69 15.17
CA ARG A 312 -18.78 4.09 15.40
C ARG A 312 -19.73 2.92 15.66
N TRP A 313 -19.64 1.86 14.85
CA TRP A 313 -20.58 0.73 14.89
C TRP A 313 -19.98 -0.55 15.46
N GLY A 314 -18.67 -0.59 15.69
CA GLY A 314 -18.01 -1.71 16.33
C GLY A 314 -18.44 -1.84 17.79
N SER A 315 -18.91 -3.03 18.14
CA SER A 315 -18.90 -3.53 19.50
C SER A 315 -17.60 -4.32 19.69
N ALA A 316 -16.82 -4.02 20.74
CA ALA A 316 -15.91 -4.95 21.43
C ALA A 316 -14.43 -4.53 21.51
N SER A 317 -13.96 -4.63 22.76
CA SER A 317 -12.65 -5.02 23.31
C SER A 317 -11.43 -5.32 22.42
N LEU A 318 -11.57 -5.72 21.16
CA LEU A 318 -10.45 -5.95 20.23
C LEU A 318 -9.73 -4.65 19.84
N PHE A 319 -10.41 -3.51 19.96
CA PHE A 319 -9.85 -2.16 19.78
C PHE A 319 -9.66 -1.41 21.10
N ALA A 320 -9.66 -2.13 22.23
CA ALA A 320 -9.33 -1.53 23.51
C ALA A 320 -7.86 -1.07 23.46
N GLY A 321 -7.66 0.24 23.34
CA GLY A 321 -6.35 0.87 23.22
C GLY A 321 -6.07 1.41 21.83
N ALA A 322 -5.55 2.64 21.79
CA ALA A 322 -5.22 3.36 20.56
C ALA A 322 -4.19 2.62 19.69
N GLY A 323 -3.32 1.80 20.29
CA GLY A 323 -2.34 0.99 19.57
C GLY A 323 -2.93 -0.09 18.68
N MET A 324 -3.94 -0.82 19.15
CA MET A 324 -4.62 -1.84 18.33
C MET A 324 -5.42 -1.20 17.18
N SER A 325 -6.00 -0.02 17.42
CA SER A 325 -6.64 0.78 16.37
C SER A 325 -5.65 1.18 15.27
N ARG A 326 -4.46 1.67 15.65
CA ARG A 326 -3.38 1.97 14.69
C ARG A 326 -2.90 0.74 13.94
N LEU A 327 -2.75 -0.41 14.61
CA LEU A 327 -2.35 -1.67 13.97
C LEU A 327 -3.31 -2.06 12.85
N VAL A 328 -4.60 -2.20 13.18
CA VAL A 328 -5.64 -2.59 12.21
C VAL A 328 -5.72 -1.58 11.09
N GLY A 329 -5.63 -0.30 11.45
CA GLY A 329 -5.60 0.81 10.53
C GLY A 329 -4.47 0.76 9.51
N LEU A 330 -3.23 0.62 9.98
CA LEU A 330 -2.05 0.54 9.13
C LEU A 330 -2.09 -0.70 8.23
N ILE A 331 -2.55 -1.85 8.75
CA ILE A 331 -2.75 -3.07 7.94
C ILE A 331 -3.78 -2.82 6.83
N ALA A 332 -4.92 -2.21 7.15
CA ALA A 332 -5.98 -1.93 6.18
C ALA A 332 -5.51 -0.98 5.08
N VAL A 333 -4.75 0.07 5.44
CA VAL A 333 -4.13 1.00 4.49
C VAL A 333 -3.09 0.29 3.63
N GLY A 334 -2.18 -0.48 4.23
CA GLY A 334 -1.16 -1.24 3.51
C GLY A 334 -1.78 -2.23 2.51
N ALA A 335 -2.74 -3.04 2.96
CA ALA A 335 -3.48 -3.99 2.13
C ALA A 335 -4.16 -3.28 0.94
N SER A 336 -4.85 -2.16 1.21
CA SER A 336 -5.55 -1.38 0.20
C SER A 336 -4.59 -0.76 -0.82
N ILE A 337 -3.50 -0.13 -0.38
CA ILE A 337 -2.48 0.44 -1.28
C ILE A 337 -1.87 -0.66 -2.16
N GLY A 338 -1.42 -1.77 -1.58
CA GLY A 338 -0.85 -2.88 -2.35
C GLY A 338 -1.84 -3.45 -3.38
N LEU A 339 -3.12 -3.57 -2.99
CA LEU A 339 -4.18 -4.07 -3.88
C LEU A 339 -4.47 -3.10 -5.03
N PHE A 340 -4.64 -1.80 -4.74
CA PHE A 340 -4.97 -0.82 -5.77
C PHE A 340 -3.79 -0.52 -6.68
N VAL A 341 -2.55 -0.53 -6.19
CA VAL A 341 -1.36 -0.47 -7.05
C VAL A 341 -1.37 -1.65 -8.02
N ALA A 342 -1.59 -2.87 -7.52
CA ALA A 342 -1.67 -4.07 -8.36
C ALA A 342 -2.84 -4.02 -9.37
N LEU A 343 -4.01 -3.53 -8.94
CA LEU A 343 -5.21 -3.43 -9.75
C LEU A 343 -5.06 -2.39 -10.86
N ILE A 344 -4.58 -1.19 -10.54
CA ILE A 344 -4.36 -0.12 -11.52
C ILE A 344 -3.27 -0.51 -12.50
N GLU A 345 -2.22 -1.19 -12.06
CA GLU A 345 -1.21 -1.76 -12.96
C GLU A 345 -1.83 -2.77 -13.94
N ARG A 346 -2.64 -3.69 -13.41
CA ARG A 346 -3.36 -4.70 -14.20
C ARG A 346 -4.37 -4.10 -15.17
N LEU A 347 -5.08 -3.05 -14.79
CA LEU A 347 -6.06 -2.37 -15.64
C LEU A 347 -5.40 -1.42 -16.65
N GLY A 348 -4.23 -0.88 -16.32
CA GLY A 348 -3.49 0.07 -17.13
C GLY A 348 -2.58 -0.55 -18.19
N ARG A 349 -2.36 -1.87 -18.15
CA ARG A 349 -1.49 -2.56 -19.13
C ARG A 349 -2.11 -2.56 -20.53
N GLU A 350 -1.31 -2.15 -21.51
CA GLU A 350 -1.68 -2.16 -22.92
C GLU A 350 -1.18 -3.41 -23.63
N ALA A 351 0.08 -3.78 -23.40
CA ALA A 351 0.67 -5.03 -23.88
C ALA A 351 1.63 -5.62 -22.83
N TRP A 352 1.75 -6.93 -22.82
CA TRP A 352 2.63 -7.67 -21.92
C TRP A 352 3.15 -8.95 -22.59
N LEU A 353 4.31 -9.41 -22.11
CA LEU A 353 4.90 -10.69 -22.46
C LEU A 353 4.68 -11.67 -21.31
N ARG A 354 4.10 -12.82 -21.59
CA ARG A 354 3.89 -13.88 -20.60
C ARG A 354 4.86 -15.02 -20.82
N VAL A 355 5.65 -15.35 -19.81
CA VAL A 355 6.61 -16.46 -19.88
C VAL A 355 5.89 -17.79 -19.79
N ARG A 356 6.12 -18.68 -20.76
CA ARG A 356 5.59 -20.05 -20.80
C ARG A 356 6.57 -21.05 -20.23
N THR A 357 7.85 -20.99 -20.61
CA THR A 357 8.87 -21.98 -20.21
C THR A 357 9.99 -21.36 -19.37
N GLY A 358 10.78 -22.22 -18.72
CA GLY A 358 11.93 -21.80 -17.92
C GLY A 358 11.58 -21.37 -16.49
N PRO A 359 12.57 -20.82 -15.75
CA PRO A 359 12.43 -20.51 -14.32
C PRO A 359 11.33 -19.50 -13.99
N LEU A 360 11.04 -18.61 -14.95
CA LEU A 360 10.06 -17.54 -14.85
C LEU A 360 8.66 -17.93 -15.37
N ALA A 361 8.42 -19.20 -15.70
CA ALA A 361 7.13 -19.68 -16.20
C ALA A 361 5.95 -19.15 -15.36
N GLY A 362 4.97 -18.55 -16.05
CA GLY A 362 3.80 -17.91 -15.48
C GLY A 362 3.96 -16.42 -15.13
N LYS A 363 5.18 -15.87 -15.13
CA LYS A 363 5.41 -14.43 -14.93
C LYS A 363 4.98 -13.65 -16.18
N SER A 364 4.44 -12.46 -15.96
CA SER A 364 4.13 -11.51 -17.02
C SER A 364 4.96 -10.23 -16.85
N PHE A 365 5.48 -9.71 -17.96
CA PHE A 365 6.24 -8.47 -18.04
C PHE A 365 5.45 -7.44 -18.85
N ILE A 366 5.11 -6.31 -18.25
CA ILE A 366 4.36 -5.24 -18.93
C ILE A 366 5.33 -4.39 -19.75
N LEU A 367 4.95 -4.08 -20.99
CA LEU A 367 5.76 -3.29 -21.91
C LEU A 367 5.53 -1.79 -21.68
N TYR A 368 6.27 -1.20 -20.74
CA TYR A 368 6.11 0.21 -20.38
C TYR A 368 6.85 1.17 -21.30
N LYS A 369 8.02 0.78 -21.82
CA LYS A 369 8.90 1.66 -22.59
C LYS A 369 9.19 1.10 -23.98
N THR A 370 9.71 1.95 -24.85
CA THR A 370 10.10 1.60 -26.21
C THR A 370 11.50 2.17 -26.51
N PRO A 371 12.47 1.35 -26.94
CA PRO A 371 12.43 -0.11 -26.98
C PRO A 371 12.39 -0.74 -25.57
N THR A 372 11.74 -1.90 -25.45
CA THR A 372 11.88 -2.83 -24.32
C THR A 372 12.91 -3.90 -24.70
N ILE A 373 13.98 -4.06 -23.93
CA ILE A 373 15.07 -5.01 -24.22
C ILE A 373 14.83 -6.35 -23.52
N LEU A 374 15.00 -7.45 -24.23
CA LEU A 374 14.89 -8.83 -23.77
C LEU A 374 16.25 -9.51 -23.86
N GLY A 375 16.70 -10.14 -22.78
CA GLY A 375 18.01 -10.78 -22.76
C GLY A 375 18.39 -11.39 -21.42
N SER A 376 19.55 -12.05 -21.39
CA SER A 376 20.10 -12.72 -20.21
C SER A 376 21.00 -11.83 -19.36
N ALA A 377 21.20 -10.57 -19.74
CA ALA A 377 21.91 -9.59 -18.92
C ALA A 377 20.96 -8.88 -17.93
N PRO A 378 21.36 -8.63 -16.68
CA PRO A 378 20.54 -7.91 -15.69
C PRO A 378 20.07 -6.51 -16.13
N GLU A 379 20.76 -5.89 -17.08
CA GLU A 379 20.42 -4.60 -17.69
C GLU A 379 19.21 -4.69 -18.64
N SER A 380 18.84 -5.90 -19.07
CA SER A 380 17.64 -6.14 -19.88
C SER A 380 16.37 -5.85 -19.09
N ASP A 381 15.38 -5.26 -19.74
CA ASP A 381 14.10 -4.89 -19.12
C ASP A 381 13.23 -6.11 -18.84
N VAL A 382 13.30 -7.08 -19.74
CA VAL A 382 12.82 -8.43 -19.53
C VAL A 382 14.05 -9.31 -19.33
N TYR A 383 14.42 -9.50 -18.07
CA TYR A 383 15.57 -10.30 -17.67
C TYR A 383 15.23 -11.80 -17.70
N LEU A 384 15.78 -12.51 -18.69
CA LEU A 384 15.55 -13.94 -18.92
C LEU A 384 16.81 -14.73 -18.52
N PHE A 385 16.84 -15.20 -17.27
CA PHE A 385 18.01 -15.87 -16.69
C PHE A 385 17.95 -17.40 -16.79
N LYS A 386 19.11 -18.05 -16.66
CA LYS A 386 19.29 -19.52 -16.73
C LYS A 386 18.87 -20.15 -18.06
N ASP A 387 18.99 -19.38 -19.14
CA ASP A 387 18.92 -19.89 -20.51
C ASP A 387 20.21 -19.49 -21.23
N ALA A 388 21.08 -20.47 -21.49
CA ALA A 388 22.41 -20.22 -22.08
C ALA A 388 22.36 -19.86 -23.57
N GLU A 389 21.21 -20.13 -24.22
CA GLU A 389 20.95 -19.79 -25.62
C GLU A 389 20.48 -18.34 -25.77
N ILE A 390 20.10 -17.68 -24.67
CA ILE A 390 19.72 -16.27 -24.69
C ILE A 390 20.95 -15.39 -24.48
N ASP A 391 21.22 -14.53 -25.46
CA ASP A 391 22.27 -13.53 -25.37
C ASP A 391 21.95 -12.40 -24.39
N ALA A 392 23.01 -11.70 -23.97
CA ALA A 392 22.93 -10.58 -23.03
C ALA A 392 21.87 -9.53 -23.44
N SER A 393 21.84 -9.20 -24.73
CA SER A 393 20.81 -8.40 -25.38
C SER A 393 20.37 -9.15 -26.64
N HIS A 394 19.27 -9.92 -26.55
CA HIS A 394 18.88 -10.88 -27.58
C HIS A 394 17.90 -10.27 -28.58
N ALA A 395 16.85 -9.62 -28.08
CA ALA A 395 15.82 -8.99 -28.88
C ALA A 395 15.30 -7.72 -28.22
N GLN A 396 14.65 -6.86 -28.99
CA GLN A 396 13.96 -5.69 -28.47
C GLN A 396 12.56 -5.57 -29.06
N VAL A 397 11.62 -5.08 -28.25
CA VAL A 397 10.25 -4.78 -28.68
C VAL A 397 10.07 -3.27 -28.75
N HIS A 398 9.72 -2.78 -29.93
CA HIS A 398 9.38 -1.40 -30.19
C HIS A 398 7.86 -1.21 -30.18
N ARG A 399 7.40 -0.13 -29.57
CA ARG A 399 6.05 0.39 -29.77
C ARG A 399 6.08 1.38 -30.93
N VAL A 400 5.43 1.01 -32.03
CA VAL A 400 5.27 1.86 -33.22
C VAL A 400 3.81 2.29 -33.32
N GLY A 401 3.53 3.52 -32.85
CA GLY A 401 2.18 4.04 -32.73
C GLY A 401 1.32 3.21 -31.76
N THR A 402 0.30 2.53 -32.30
CA THR A 402 -0.59 1.63 -31.56
C THR A 402 -0.20 0.16 -31.67
N THR A 403 0.95 -0.14 -32.26
CA THR A 403 1.36 -1.50 -32.61
C THR A 403 2.71 -1.83 -32.01
N TYR A 404 3.04 -3.11 -31.93
CA TYR A 404 4.30 -3.59 -31.38
C TYR A 404 5.08 -4.37 -32.43
N GLU A 405 6.38 -4.16 -32.50
CA GLU A 405 7.30 -4.90 -33.37
C GLU A 405 8.44 -5.48 -32.55
N ILE A 406 8.78 -6.74 -32.78
CA ILE A 406 10.00 -7.35 -32.24
C ILE A 406 11.12 -7.26 -33.28
N GLU A 407 12.33 -7.01 -32.81
CA GLU A 407 13.56 -6.97 -33.59
C GLU A 407 14.64 -7.82 -32.90
N ASP A 408 15.24 -8.73 -33.64
CA ASP A 408 16.39 -9.52 -33.20
C ASP A 408 17.66 -8.65 -33.24
N MET A 409 18.48 -8.71 -32.19
CA MET A 409 19.67 -7.86 -32.06
C MET A 409 20.95 -8.51 -32.59
N GLY A 410 20.83 -9.45 -33.54
CA GLY A 410 21.94 -10.24 -34.03
C GLY A 410 22.30 -11.38 -33.07
N SER A 411 21.28 -11.98 -32.46
CA SER A 411 21.48 -13.03 -31.46
C SER A 411 22.06 -14.30 -32.07
N ARG A 412 22.83 -15.07 -31.28
CA ARG A 412 23.50 -16.30 -31.72
C ARG A 412 22.53 -17.38 -32.21
N THR A 413 21.38 -17.53 -31.54
CA THR A 413 20.37 -18.54 -31.90
C THR A 413 19.22 -17.98 -32.75
N GLY A 414 19.15 -16.66 -32.90
CA GLY A 414 18.06 -15.97 -33.56
C GLY A 414 16.76 -15.93 -32.73
N THR A 415 15.88 -15.01 -33.12
CA THR A 415 14.52 -14.89 -32.60
C THR A 415 13.53 -15.53 -33.56
N THR A 416 12.55 -16.30 -33.04
CA THR A 416 11.44 -16.81 -33.86
C THR A 416 10.08 -16.35 -33.34
N VAL A 417 9.13 -16.11 -34.26
CA VAL A 417 7.75 -15.70 -33.97
C VAL A 417 6.78 -16.60 -34.72
N GLY A 418 5.90 -17.29 -33.99
CA GLY A 418 4.97 -18.27 -34.54
C GLY A 418 5.69 -19.32 -35.40
N GLY A 419 6.83 -19.81 -34.91
CA GLY A 419 7.67 -20.81 -35.58
C GLY A 419 8.58 -20.31 -36.72
N ASN A 420 8.56 -19.01 -37.05
CA ASN A 420 9.38 -18.47 -38.16
C ASN A 420 10.53 -17.62 -37.62
N PRO A 421 11.79 -17.81 -38.06
CA PRO A 421 12.88 -16.88 -37.78
C PRO A 421 12.57 -15.48 -38.28
N VAL A 422 12.88 -14.47 -37.48
CA VAL A 422 12.63 -13.07 -37.80
C VAL A 422 13.85 -12.21 -37.47
N ARG A 423 14.14 -11.23 -38.33
CA ARG A 423 14.99 -10.09 -37.97
C ARG A 423 14.15 -8.96 -37.38
N ARG A 424 13.00 -8.68 -37.97
CA ARG A 424 12.02 -7.73 -37.49
C ARG A 424 10.62 -8.16 -37.89
N ARG A 425 9.65 -8.10 -36.99
CA ARG A 425 8.26 -8.49 -37.26
C ARG A 425 7.28 -7.77 -36.34
N ARG A 426 6.17 -7.32 -36.91
CA ARG A 426 5.02 -6.85 -36.15
C ARG A 426 4.35 -7.99 -35.39
N LEU A 427 4.09 -7.78 -34.11
CA LEU A 427 3.44 -8.70 -33.20
C LEU A 427 1.92 -8.53 -33.26
N ALA A 428 1.21 -9.66 -33.18
CA ALA A 428 -0.22 -9.73 -32.94
C ALA A 428 -0.50 -10.43 -31.59
N SER A 429 -1.55 -10.01 -30.88
CA SER A 429 -1.95 -10.66 -29.62
C SER A 429 -2.15 -12.16 -29.82
N GLY A 430 -1.50 -12.97 -28.99
CA GLY A 430 -1.42 -14.42 -29.11
C GLY A 430 -0.17 -14.94 -29.83
N ASP A 431 0.66 -14.07 -30.42
CA ASP A 431 1.92 -14.49 -31.04
C ASP A 431 2.87 -15.09 -30.01
N GLN A 432 3.40 -16.26 -30.34
CA GLN A 432 4.45 -16.91 -29.56
C GLN A 432 5.82 -16.46 -30.06
N ILE A 433 6.64 -15.94 -29.14
CA ILE A 433 8.02 -15.52 -29.35
C ILE A 433 8.93 -16.55 -28.67
N ILE A 434 9.94 -17.04 -29.39
CA ILE A 434 10.92 -17.99 -28.86
C ILE A 434 12.31 -17.36 -28.95
N LEU A 435 13.00 -17.31 -27.81
CA LEU A 435 14.38 -16.84 -27.63
C LEU A 435 15.13 -17.96 -26.92
N GLY A 436 16.09 -18.61 -27.58
CA GLY A 436 16.73 -19.81 -27.05
C GLY A 436 15.72 -20.91 -26.72
N SER A 437 15.74 -21.41 -25.48
CA SER A 437 14.76 -22.39 -24.97
C SER A 437 13.52 -21.75 -24.31
N THR A 438 13.51 -20.42 -24.18
CA THR A 438 12.45 -19.67 -23.50
C THR A 438 11.37 -19.24 -24.47
N ILE A 439 10.12 -19.47 -24.06
CA ILE A 439 8.93 -19.21 -24.85
C ILE A 439 8.10 -18.17 -24.13
N LEU A 440 7.72 -17.12 -24.88
CA LEU A 440 6.96 -15.98 -24.42
C LEU A 440 5.71 -15.85 -25.30
N ASP A 441 4.57 -15.55 -24.70
CA ASP A 441 3.39 -15.13 -25.45
C ASP A 441 3.26 -13.62 -25.38
N PHE A 442 3.08 -12.99 -26.54
CA PHE A 442 2.71 -11.59 -26.61
C PHE A 442 1.19 -11.46 -26.45
N GLU A 443 0.77 -10.68 -25.48
CA GLU A 443 -0.64 -10.36 -25.25
C GLU A 443 -0.83 -8.84 -25.31
N GLU A 444 -1.82 -8.41 -26.06
CA GLU A 444 -2.26 -7.01 -26.13
C GLU A 444 -3.71 -6.91 -25.64
N ARG A 445 -4.01 -5.86 -24.87
CA ARG A 445 -5.37 -5.56 -24.44
C ARG A 445 -6.24 -5.30 -25.67
N GLN A 446 -7.18 -6.19 -25.94
CA GLN A 446 -8.18 -5.98 -26.97
C GLN A 446 -8.96 -4.69 -26.66
N LYS A 447 -8.76 -3.66 -27.49
CA LYS A 447 -9.68 -2.52 -27.50
C LYS A 447 -10.99 -3.06 -28.06
N ARG A 448 -12.06 -3.09 -27.26
CA ARG A 448 -13.40 -3.31 -27.79
C ARG A 448 -13.65 -2.20 -28.81
N THR A 449 -13.58 -2.51 -30.09
CA THR A 449 -14.07 -1.60 -31.12
C THR A 449 -15.58 -1.46 -30.86
N PRO A 450 -16.12 -0.24 -30.68
CA PRO A 450 -17.57 -0.08 -30.65
C PRO A 450 -18.10 -0.65 -31.96
N VAL A 451 -19.03 -1.59 -31.87
CA VAL A 451 -19.83 -1.99 -33.03
C VAL A 451 -20.61 -0.73 -33.42
N ALA A 452 -20.31 -0.21 -34.60
CA ALA A 452 -20.92 1.01 -35.14
C ALA A 452 -22.41 0.81 -35.43
#